data_AF-A0A8H5G0F9-F1
#
_entry.id   AF-A0A8H5G0F9-F1
#
_cell.length_a   1.000
_cell.length_b   1.000
_cell.length_c   1.000
_cell.angle_alpha   90.00
_cell.angle_beta   90.00
_cell.angle_gamma   90.00
#
_symmetry.space_group_name_H-M   'P 1'
#
loop_
_entity.id
_entity.type
_entity.pdbx_description
1 polymer ?
#
loop_
_entity_poly.entity_id
_entity_poly.type
_entity_poly.pdbx_seq_one_letter_code
_entity_poly.pdbx_strand_id
1 'polypeptide(L)'
;MYIEVVVPPYGPLKPDGMKLGLFPTVGVNGNFTPWNIHLLPLDRLPVIDIKVPGTDKWLCTLMGSQMSARERSLKKHERHNEDTLMAVKDTIHSIILCAAGAAMVAGVPQSHPRLVFALRDKASQNCDTIFFISDLRYDLTCHSVVFDGYVLPLSEGLMEKIRVPFGRLVREGNIYNIGTYEGETEAWKQLIPAFVERCRTWTHKPNCEYVSTGKVPLTEEFDEVPICSCGRGKDVDGLMKREMGMWGDFAPYVTRIAISPLFAVSYLEAIVRDPEARRCFVCRGKGKPRIKTCAKCKKVRYCSEVCQKKDWQKHKKVCKA
;
A
#
# COMPACT_ATOMS: atom_id res chain seq x y z
N MET A 1 -45.21 9.67 13.22
CA MET A 1 -44.54 8.93 12.11
C MET A 1 -43.18 8.53 12.61
N TYR A 2 -42.85 7.23 12.66
CA TYR A 2 -41.49 6.78 12.95
C TYR A 2 -40.98 5.95 11.77
N ILE A 3 -39.69 6.07 11.51
CA ILE A 3 -38.99 5.21 10.55
C ILE A 3 -38.31 4.13 11.39
N GLU A 4 -38.71 2.88 11.19
CA GLU A 4 -38.05 1.73 11.77
C GLU A 4 -37.02 1.21 10.78
N VAL A 5 -35.75 1.18 11.19
CA VAL A 5 -34.66 0.63 10.39
C VAL A 5 -34.08 -0.56 11.14
N VAL A 6 -34.27 -1.75 10.58
CA VAL A 6 -33.64 -2.98 11.09
C VAL A 6 -32.32 -3.18 10.34
N VAL A 7 -31.20 -2.99 11.02
CA VAL A 7 -29.86 -3.19 10.44
C VAL A 7 -29.17 -4.37 11.12
N PRO A 8 -28.65 -5.35 10.37
CA PRO A 8 -27.90 -6.46 10.96
C PRO A 8 -26.61 -5.96 11.64
N PRO A 9 -26.10 -6.67 12.66
CA PRO A 9 -24.84 -6.30 13.30
C PRO A 9 -23.69 -6.40 12.30
N TYR A 10 -22.98 -5.28 12.16
CA TYR A 10 -21.81 -5.14 11.29
C TYR A 10 -20.77 -6.22 11.60
N GLY A 11 -20.34 -6.94 10.56
CA GLY A 11 -19.20 -7.85 10.61
C GLY A 11 -18.11 -7.36 9.66
N PRO A 12 -16.92 -6.93 10.14
CA PRO A 12 -15.91 -6.29 9.31
C PRO A 12 -15.44 -7.14 8.12
N LEU A 13 -15.40 -8.46 8.30
CA LEU A 13 -14.95 -9.43 7.28
C LEU A 13 -16.09 -10.06 6.48
N LYS A 14 -17.35 -9.72 6.80
CA LYS A 14 -18.50 -10.21 6.05
C LYS A 14 -18.63 -9.47 4.70
N PRO A 15 -19.30 -10.06 3.70
CA PRO A 15 -19.53 -9.40 2.41
C PRO A 15 -20.25 -8.05 2.52
N ASP A 16 -21.16 -7.92 3.47
CA ASP A 16 -21.92 -6.72 3.82
C ASP A 16 -21.19 -5.78 4.80
N GLY A 17 -19.92 -6.05 5.09
CA GLY A 17 -19.07 -5.25 5.96
C GLY A 17 -18.17 -4.28 5.20
N MET A 18 -16.86 -4.25 5.53
CA MET A 18 -15.89 -3.38 4.82
C MET A 18 -15.76 -3.69 3.33
N LYS A 19 -16.15 -4.91 2.92
CA LYS A 19 -16.05 -5.37 1.54
C LYS A 19 -17.00 -4.64 0.58
N LEU A 20 -18.04 -3.96 1.08
CA LEU A 20 -18.98 -3.17 0.26
C LEU A 20 -18.33 -1.92 -0.37
N GLY A 21 -17.31 -1.37 0.27
CA GLY A 21 -16.64 -0.15 -0.16
C GLY A 21 -15.41 0.08 0.68
N LEU A 22 -14.28 -0.45 0.23
CA LEU A 22 -13.04 -0.48 1.02
C LEU A 22 -12.48 0.94 1.24
N PHE A 23 -12.64 1.82 0.24
CA PHE A 23 -12.03 3.15 0.21
C PHE A 23 -13.03 4.23 -0.26
N PRO A 24 -14.12 4.45 0.49
CA PRO A 24 -15.19 5.32 0.01
C PRO A 24 -14.69 6.77 -0.11
N THR A 25 -15.03 7.40 -1.23
CA THR A 25 -14.82 8.82 -1.48
C THR A 25 -16.18 9.49 -1.56
N VAL A 26 -16.48 10.36 -0.60
CA VAL A 26 -17.81 10.95 -0.42
C VAL A 26 -17.86 12.33 -1.07
N GLY A 27 -18.90 12.56 -1.88
CA GLY A 27 -19.19 13.84 -2.51
C GLY A 27 -20.16 14.67 -1.69
N VAL A 28 -19.81 15.92 -1.36
CA VAL A 28 -20.70 16.92 -0.76
C VAL A 28 -20.55 18.23 -1.53
N ASN A 29 -21.65 18.73 -2.12
CA ASN A 29 -21.68 19.99 -2.86
C ASN A 29 -20.59 20.10 -3.95
N GLY A 30 -20.32 19.00 -4.67
CA GLY A 30 -19.30 18.94 -5.73
C GLY A 30 -17.85 18.83 -5.24
N ASN A 31 -17.62 18.78 -3.92
CA ASN A 31 -16.32 18.44 -3.33
C ASN A 31 -16.30 16.96 -2.96
N PHE A 32 -15.19 16.29 -3.25
CA PHE A 32 -15.01 14.87 -2.96
C PHE A 32 -13.91 14.70 -1.93
N THR A 33 -14.15 13.87 -0.92
CA THR A 33 -13.19 13.63 0.16
C THR A 33 -13.16 12.15 0.52
N PRO A 34 -11.97 11.53 0.65
CA PRO A 34 -11.86 10.17 1.14
C PRO A 34 -12.41 10.07 2.56
N TRP A 35 -13.22 9.07 2.83
CA TRP A 35 -13.87 8.91 4.14
C TRP A 35 -12.93 8.36 5.21
N ASN A 36 -12.08 7.40 4.82
CA ASN A 36 -11.22 6.64 5.73
C ASN A 36 -9.72 6.85 5.50
N ILE A 37 -9.35 7.86 4.70
CA ILE A 37 -7.96 8.24 4.43
C ILE A 37 -7.82 9.75 4.61
N HIS A 38 -6.90 10.21 5.47
CA HIS A 38 -6.74 11.64 5.77
C HIS A 38 -6.07 12.41 4.63
N LEU A 39 -6.51 13.64 4.38
CA LEU A 39 -5.92 14.54 3.38
C LEU A 39 -4.46 14.89 3.71
N LEU A 40 -3.64 15.10 2.68
CA LEU A 40 -2.23 15.42 2.82
C LEU A 40 -1.78 16.58 1.93
N PRO A 41 -1.16 17.63 2.49
CA PRO A 41 -0.49 18.67 1.71
C PRO A 41 0.92 18.19 1.32
N LEU A 42 1.02 17.39 0.26
CA LEU A 42 2.28 16.70 -0.12
C LEU A 42 3.50 17.65 -0.19
N ASP A 43 3.32 18.86 -0.74
CA ASP A 43 4.40 19.84 -0.90
C ASP A 43 4.96 20.38 0.44
N ARG A 44 4.21 20.20 1.54
CA ARG A 44 4.63 20.58 2.90
C ARG A 44 5.25 19.43 3.68
N LEU A 45 5.19 18.20 3.16
CA LEU A 45 5.77 17.04 3.83
C LEU A 45 7.27 16.92 3.50
N PRO A 46 8.13 16.66 4.49
CA PRO A 46 9.56 16.51 4.26
C PRO A 46 9.84 15.26 3.41
N VAL A 47 10.73 15.41 2.43
CA VAL A 47 11.23 14.30 1.62
C VAL A 47 12.20 13.47 2.46
N ILE A 48 12.05 12.14 2.41
CA ILE A 48 12.90 11.19 3.10
C ILE A 48 14.14 10.95 2.26
N ASP A 49 15.32 11.20 2.83
CA ASP A 49 16.58 10.81 2.21
C ASP A 49 16.84 9.32 2.42
N ILE A 50 16.53 8.52 1.39
CA ILE A 50 16.73 7.07 1.38
C ILE A 50 18.21 6.65 1.45
N LYS A 51 19.16 7.58 1.24
CA LYS A 51 20.60 7.29 1.30
C LYS A 51 21.13 7.29 2.74
N VAL A 52 20.35 7.80 3.70
CA VAL A 52 20.74 7.81 5.11
C VAL A 52 20.83 6.36 5.63
N PRO A 53 21.96 5.94 6.25
CA PRO A 53 22.13 4.59 6.76
C PRO A 53 21.04 4.18 7.75
N GLY A 54 20.43 3.00 7.55
CA GLY A 54 19.40 2.45 8.41
C GLY A 54 17.97 2.83 8.03
N THR A 55 17.79 3.71 7.04
CA THR A 55 16.45 4.05 6.49
C THR A 55 15.75 2.82 5.92
N ASP A 56 16.50 1.98 5.21
CA ASP A 56 16.06 0.68 4.67
C ASP A 56 15.46 -0.21 5.77
N LYS A 57 16.16 -0.35 6.90
CA LYS A 57 15.73 -1.18 8.02
C LYS A 57 14.50 -0.61 8.71
N TRP A 58 14.46 0.72 8.88
CA TRP A 58 13.30 1.40 9.44
C TRP A 58 12.07 1.23 8.55
N LEU A 59 12.20 1.47 7.24
CA LEU A 59 11.13 1.28 6.25
C LEU A 59 10.66 -0.17 6.21
N CYS A 60 11.56 -1.15 6.14
CA CYS A 60 11.21 -2.57 6.20
C CYS A 60 10.42 -2.92 7.47
N THR A 61 10.77 -2.32 8.61
CA THR A 61 10.06 -2.53 9.88
C THR A 61 8.66 -1.91 9.85
N LEU A 62 8.54 -0.68 9.37
CA LEU A 62 7.27 0.02 9.21
C LEU A 62 6.34 -0.75 8.25
N MET A 63 6.83 -1.09 7.06
CA MET A 63 6.08 -1.84 6.05
C MET A 63 5.72 -3.25 6.50
N GLY A 64 6.58 -3.92 7.27
CA GLY A 64 6.28 -5.22 7.87
C GLY A 64 5.18 -5.16 8.94
N SER A 65 4.94 -3.99 9.53
CA SER A 65 3.94 -3.78 10.58
C SER A 65 2.53 -3.49 10.07
N GLN A 66 2.36 -3.21 8.76
CA GLN A 66 1.07 -2.91 8.15
C GLN A 66 0.03 -4.04 8.28
N MET A 67 0.49 -5.29 8.28
CA MET A 67 -0.37 -6.47 8.23
C MET A 67 -0.85 -6.85 9.64
N SER A 68 -2.03 -7.45 9.74
CA SER A 68 -2.48 -8.18 10.94
C SER A 68 -1.80 -9.55 11.05
N ALA A 69 -2.01 -10.24 12.17
CA ALA A 69 -1.53 -11.62 12.35
C ALA A 69 -2.15 -12.59 11.34
N ARG A 70 -3.43 -12.38 10.99
CA ARG A 70 -4.15 -13.17 9.98
C ARG A 70 -3.56 -12.93 8.59
N GLU A 71 -3.43 -11.65 8.19
CA GLU A 71 -2.85 -11.26 6.90
C GLU A 71 -1.42 -11.79 6.73
N ARG A 72 -0.58 -11.69 7.77
CA ARG A 72 0.77 -12.29 7.77
C ARG A 72 0.76 -13.80 7.57
N SER A 73 -0.24 -14.49 8.13
CA SER A 73 -0.38 -15.93 7.94
C SER A 73 -0.79 -16.25 6.51
N LEU A 74 -1.73 -15.52 5.92
CA LEU A 74 -2.17 -15.71 4.54
C LEU A 74 -1.01 -15.46 3.56
N LYS A 75 -0.31 -14.33 3.70
CA LYS A 75 0.88 -14.01 2.88
C LYS A 75 1.95 -15.11 2.96
N LYS A 76 2.23 -15.63 4.15
CA LYS A 76 3.23 -16.68 4.35
C LYS A 76 2.90 -17.98 3.58
N HIS A 77 1.62 -18.27 3.39
CA HIS A 77 1.17 -19.47 2.67
C HIS A 77 0.73 -19.14 1.23
N GLU A 78 1.06 -17.96 0.71
CA GLU A 78 0.75 -17.52 -0.66
C GLU A 78 -0.75 -17.55 -0.99
N ARG A 79 -1.61 -17.31 0.01
CA ARG A 79 -3.08 -17.34 -0.10
C ARG A 79 -3.67 -15.97 -0.44
N HIS A 80 -3.09 -15.30 -1.45
CA HIS A 80 -3.48 -13.92 -1.81
C HIS A 80 -4.91 -13.82 -2.36
N ASN A 81 -5.40 -14.83 -3.07
CA ASN A 81 -6.78 -14.85 -3.61
C ASN A 81 -7.87 -14.93 -2.52
N GLU A 82 -7.51 -15.14 -1.26
CA GLU A 82 -8.49 -15.26 -0.16
C GLU A 82 -8.77 -13.93 0.54
N ASP A 83 -7.90 -12.94 0.36
CA ASP A 83 -8.06 -11.63 0.98
C ASP A 83 -7.47 -10.53 0.10
N THR A 84 -8.37 -9.86 -0.62
CA THR A 84 -8.04 -8.78 -1.56
C THR A 84 -7.36 -7.60 -0.87
N LEU A 85 -7.77 -7.22 0.35
CA LEU A 85 -7.16 -6.10 1.06
C LEU A 85 -5.71 -6.42 1.48
N MET A 86 -5.46 -7.66 1.88
CA MET A 86 -4.11 -8.16 2.16
C MET A 86 -3.25 -8.14 0.89
N ALA A 87 -3.80 -8.54 -0.27
CA ALA A 87 -3.09 -8.47 -1.54
C ALA A 87 -2.73 -7.01 -1.91
N VAL A 88 -3.68 -6.07 -1.82
CA VAL A 88 -3.42 -4.63 -2.03
C VAL A 88 -2.34 -4.10 -1.10
N LYS A 89 -2.39 -4.46 0.20
CA LYS A 89 -1.34 -4.14 1.18
C LYS A 89 0.03 -4.69 0.76
N ASP A 90 0.08 -5.91 0.24
CA ASP A 90 1.33 -6.52 -0.24
C ASP A 90 1.88 -5.84 -1.49
N THR A 91 1.00 -5.39 -2.39
CA THR A 91 1.38 -4.58 -3.54
C THR A 91 1.92 -3.22 -3.09
N ILE A 92 1.23 -2.51 -2.18
CA ILE A 92 1.73 -1.25 -1.59
C ILE A 92 3.07 -1.46 -0.88
N HIS A 93 3.23 -2.57 -0.15
CA HIS A 93 4.51 -2.98 0.45
C HIS A 93 5.62 -3.03 -0.58
N SER A 94 5.35 -3.70 -1.70
CA SER A 94 6.31 -3.93 -2.77
C SER A 94 6.68 -2.63 -3.48
N ILE A 95 5.70 -1.80 -3.83
CA ILE A 95 5.95 -0.46 -4.38
C ILE A 95 6.84 0.33 -3.41
N ILE A 96 6.49 0.34 -2.10
CA ILE A 96 7.22 1.12 -1.09
C ILE A 96 8.69 0.74 -0.97
N LEU A 97 8.96 -0.55 -0.76
CA LEU A 97 10.34 -0.99 -0.60
C LEU A 97 11.13 -0.91 -1.91
N CYS A 98 10.50 -1.19 -3.06
CA CYS A 98 11.19 -1.11 -4.34
C CYS A 98 11.57 0.33 -4.72
N ALA A 99 10.71 1.32 -4.44
CA ALA A 99 11.03 2.73 -4.71
C ALA A 99 12.04 3.31 -3.70
N ALA A 100 12.12 2.76 -2.49
CA ALA A 100 13.18 3.11 -1.56
C ALA A 100 14.52 2.38 -1.85
N GLY A 101 14.56 1.45 -2.81
CA GLY A 101 15.72 0.58 -3.02
C GLY A 101 15.99 -0.39 -1.86
N ALA A 102 14.99 -0.64 -1.00
CA ALA A 102 15.08 -1.45 0.20
C ALA A 102 14.48 -2.86 0.02
N ALA A 103 13.96 -3.20 -1.16
CA ALA A 103 13.38 -4.51 -1.41
C ALA A 103 14.46 -5.60 -1.61
N MET A 104 14.07 -6.83 -1.33
CA MET A 104 14.86 -8.03 -1.62
C MET A 104 14.27 -8.70 -2.86
N VAL A 105 15.06 -8.83 -3.92
CA VAL A 105 14.66 -9.48 -5.18
C VAL A 105 15.42 -10.79 -5.29
N ALA A 106 14.70 -11.91 -5.33
CA ALA A 106 15.29 -13.26 -5.37
C ALA A 106 16.34 -13.50 -4.26
N GLY A 107 16.11 -12.95 -3.06
CA GLY A 107 17.02 -13.08 -1.92
C GLY A 107 18.26 -12.19 -1.96
N VAL A 108 18.40 -11.33 -2.98
CA VAL A 108 19.47 -10.35 -3.12
C VAL A 108 18.92 -8.94 -2.87
N PRO A 109 19.64 -8.08 -2.11
CA PRO A 109 19.25 -6.68 -2.00
C PRO A 109 19.17 -6.03 -3.37
N GLN A 110 18.09 -5.30 -3.61
CA GLN A 110 17.95 -4.50 -4.82
C GLN A 110 19.07 -3.47 -4.90
N SER A 111 19.70 -3.34 -6.07
CA SER A 111 20.85 -2.46 -6.26
C SER A 111 20.48 -0.98 -6.40
N HIS A 112 19.32 -0.67 -7.00
CA HIS A 112 18.89 0.70 -7.29
C HIS A 112 17.37 0.82 -7.16
N PRO A 113 16.84 1.97 -6.68
CA PRO A 113 15.41 2.27 -6.64
C PRO A 113 14.66 1.99 -7.95
N ARG A 114 13.43 1.49 -7.86
CA ARG A 114 12.48 1.42 -8.99
C ARG A 114 11.47 2.54 -8.84
N LEU A 115 11.28 3.35 -9.87
CA LEU A 115 10.39 4.51 -9.79
C LEU A 115 9.20 4.44 -10.76
N VAL A 116 9.13 3.40 -11.60
CA VAL A 116 8.00 3.16 -12.49
C VAL A 116 7.44 1.77 -12.21
N PHE A 117 6.16 1.70 -11.91
CA PHE A 117 5.46 0.47 -11.53
C PHE A 117 4.26 0.23 -12.43
N ALA A 118 4.08 -1.01 -12.88
CA ALA A 118 2.93 -1.44 -13.64
C ALA A 118 2.16 -2.49 -12.83
N LEU A 119 0.87 -2.27 -12.59
CA LEU A 119 0.00 -3.30 -12.02
C LEU A 119 -0.38 -4.28 -13.12
N ARG A 120 0.15 -5.50 -13.06
CA ARG A 120 -0.07 -6.52 -14.08
C ARG A 120 -0.96 -7.61 -13.52
N ASP A 121 -2.13 -7.81 -14.09
CA ASP A 121 -3.00 -8.91 -13.72
C ASP A 121 -2.31 -10.25 -14.07
N LYS A 122 -2.26 -11.17 -13.10
CA LYS A 122 -1.58 -12.46 -13.29
C LYS A 122 -2.32 -13.37 -14.26
N ALA A 123 -3.63 -13.27 -14.39
CA ALA A 123 -4.41 -14.14 -15.25
C ALA A 123 -4.28 -13.76 -16.73
N SER A 124 -4.56 -12.51 -17.06
CA SER A 124 -4.49 -11.96 -18.43
C SER A 124 -3.09 -11.57 -18.87
N GLN A 125 -2.16 -11.38 -17.92
CA GLN A 125 -0.85 -10.74 -18.15
C GLN A 125 -0.96 -9.31 -18.68
N ASN A 126 -2.13 -8.67 -18.62
CA ASN A 126 -2.31 -7.28 -19.05
C ASN A 126 -2.07 -6.31 -17.89
N CYS A 127 -1.86 -5.04 -18.23
CA CYS A 127 -1.65 -3.95 -17.27
C CYS A 127 -2.40 -2.72 -17.76
N ASP A 128 -3.22 -2.12 -16.90
CA ASP A 128 -3.99 -0.92 -17.22
C ASP A 128 -3.65 0.27 -16.30
N THR A 129 -2.69 0.11 -15.39
CA THR A 129 -2.37 1.13 -14.39
C THR A 129 -0.86 1.21 -14.20
N ILE A 130 -0.30 2.39 -14.46
CA ILE A 130 1.11 2.71 -14.23
C ILE A 130 1.25 3.79 -13.16
N PHE A 131 2.22 3.61 -12.26
CA PHE A 131 2.62 4.62 -11.29
C PHE A 131 4.05 5.12 -11.58
N PHE A 132 4.23 6.44 -11.51
CA PHE A 132 5.51 7.12 -11.51
C PHE A 132 5.75 7.71 -10.13
N ILE A 133 6.84 7.33 -9.47
CA ILE A 133 7.17 7.79 -8.12
C ILE A 133 8.15 8.96 -8.21
N SER A 134 7.77 10.12 -7.66
CA SER A 134 8.66 11.28 -7.60
C SER A 134 9.47 11.27 -6.30
N ASP A 135 8.79 11.24 -5.15
CA ASP A 135 9.43 11.34 -3.83
C ASP A 135 8.76 10.41 -2.80
N LEU A 136 9.56 9.91 -1.87
CA LEU A 136 9.08 9.32 -0.62
C LEU A 136 9.08 10.40 0.45
N ARG A 137 7.93 10.70 1.05
CA ARG A 137 7.77 11.75 2.06
C ARG A 137 7.35 11.19 3.41
N TYR A 138 7.71 11.88 4.48
CA TYR A 138 7.30 11.52 5.83
C TYR A 138 5.97 12.20 6.19
N ASP A 139 4.97 11.39 6.50
CA ASP A 139 3.69 11.87 6.99
C ASP A 139 3.79 12.14 8.50
N LEU A 140 3.95 13.41 8.83
CA LEU A 140 4.05 13.90 10.20
C LEU A 140 2.81 13.61 11.04
N THR A 141 1.64 13.48 10.41
CA THR A 141 0.34 13.34 11.09
C THR A 141 0.14 11.93 11.62
N CYS A 142 0.54 10.93 10.85
CA CYS A 142 0.38 9.52 11.22
C CYS A 142 1.70 8.80 11.50
N HIS A 143 2.82 9.54 11.54
CA HIS A 143 4.18 9.01 11.74
C HIS A 143 4.53 7.87 10.78
N SER A 144 4.08 7.99 9.53
CA SER A 144 4.26 6.99 8.49
C SER A 144 4.92 7.61 7.27
N VAL A 145 4.89 6.91 6.15
CA VAL A 145 5.41 7.38 4.87
C VAL A 145 4.32 7.47 3.83
N VAL A 146 4.51 8.37 2.87
CA VAL A 146 3.64 8.53 1.71
C VAL A 146 4.48 8.71 0.47
N PHE A 147 4.03 8.12 -0.62
CA PHE A 147 4.56 8.38 -1.94
C PHE A 147 3.84 9.53 -2.59
N ASP A 148 4.64 10.52 -2.97
CA ASP A 148 4.26 11.57 -3.90
C ASP A 148 4.60 11.09 -5.31
N GLY A 149 3.58 10.86 -6.11
CA GLY A 149 3.76 10.33 -7.45
C GLY A 149 2.58 10.63 -8.34
N TYR A 150 2.52 9.89 -9.43
CA TYR A 150 1.58 10.11 -10.51
C TYR A 150 1.01 8.78 -10.98
N VAL A 151 -0.30 8.72 -11.17
CA VAL A 151 -0.98 7.56 -11.76
C VAL A 151 -1.30 7.85 -13.23
N LEU A 152 -1.04 6.87 -14.09
CA LEU A 152 -1.43 6.82 -15.49
C LEU A 152 -2.35 5.62 -15.69
N PRO A 153 -3.68 5.81 -15.64
CA PRO A 153 -4.63 4.82 -16.10
C PRO A 153 -4.51 4.70 -17.63
N LEU A 154 -4.27 3.49 -18.11
CA LEU A 154 -4.25 3.16 -19.52
C LEU A 154 -5.66 2.81 -19.97
N SER A 155 -5.98 3.22 -21.19
CA SER A 155 -7.19 2.84 -21.91
C SER A 155 -6.86 2.78 -23.39
N GLU A 156 -7.69 2.10 -24.18
CA GLU A 156 -7.48 1.93 -25.62
C GLU A 156 -7.23 3.28 -26.33
N GLY A 157 -8.13 4.25 -26.13
CA GLY A 157 -8.01 5.58 -26.75
C GLY A 157 -6.84 6.42 -26.23
N LEU A 158 -6.29 6.12 -25.05
CA LEU A 158 -5.03 6.75 -24.61
C LEU A 158 -3.83 6.08 -25.28
N MET A 159 -3.82 4.75 -25.36
CA MET A 159 -2.72 3.97 -25.93
C MET A 159 -2.45 4.32 -27.38
N GLU A 160 -3.48 4.64 -28.16
CA GLU A 160 -3.32 5.18 -29.53
C GLU A 160 -2.48 6.45 -29.57
N LYS A 161 -2.68 7.36 -28.61
CA LYS A 161 -2.00 8.66 -28.53
C LYS A 161 -0.57 8.54 -28.01
N ILE A 162 -0.34 7.65 -27.04
CA ILE A 162 0.96 7.51 -26.36
C ILE A 162 1.78 6.32 -26.86
N ARG A 163 1.38 5.64 -27.94
CA ARG A 163 2.03 4.42 -28.45
C ARG A 163 3.56 4.53 -28.55
N VAL A 164 4.05 5.62 -29.14
CA VAL A 164 5.49 5.87 -29.33
C VAL A 164 6.21 6.10 -27.99
N PRO A 165 5.82 7.09 -27.15
CA PRO A 165 6.49 7.30 -25.87
C PRO A 165 6.33 6.12 -24.91
N PHE A 166 5.19 5.42 -24.93
CA PHE A 166 4.98 4.20 -24.15
C PHE A 166 5.91 3.07 -24.58
N GLY A 167 6.10 2.85 -25.89
CA GLY A 167 7.07 1.88 -26.39
C GLY A 167 8.50 2.18 -25.93
N ARG A 168 8.87 3.47 -25.83
CA ARG A 168 10.15 3.88 -25.26
C ARG A 168 10.21 3.59 -23.75
N LEU A 169 9.15 3.90 -23.00
CA LEU A 169 9.05 3.61 -21.57
C LEU A 169 9.20 2.10 -21.28
N VAL A 170 8.62 1.22 -22.10
CA VAL A 170 8.75 -0.24 -21.94
C VAL A 170 10.20 -0.70 -22.13
N ARG A 171 10.93 -0.14 -23.10
CA ARG A 171 12.31 -0.54 -23.41
C ARG A 171 13.33 0.06 -22.44
N GLU A 172 13.15 1.31 -22.05
CA GLU A 172 14.20 2.13 -21.40
C GLU A 172 13.79 2.58 -19.98
N GLY A 173 12.48 2.62 -19.68
CA GLY A 173 11.93 3.17 -18.44
C GLY A 173 12.01 2.24 -17.22
N ASN A 174 12.60 1.04 -17.39
CA ASN A 174 12.88 0.10 -16.30
C ASN A 174 11.65 -0.27 -15.44
N ILE A 175 10.50 -0.41 -16.10
CA ILE A 175 9.19 -0.67 -15.47
C ILE A 175 9.27 -1.93 -14.60
N TYR A 176 8.87 -1.80 -13.34
CA TYR A 176 8.70 -2.92 -12.43
C TYR A 176 7.26 -3.43 -12.47
N ASN A 177 7.06 -4.64 -12.99
CA ASN A 177 5.74 -5.26 -13.05
C ASN A 177 5.42 -5.91 -11.71
N ILE A 178 4.35 -5.46 -11.06
CA ILE A 178 3.84 -6.09 -9.84
C ILE A 178 2.62 -6.91 -10.24
N GLY A 179 2.70 -8.22 -10.01
CA GLY A 179 1.61 -9.14 -10.30
C GLY A 179 0.48 -8.97 -9.31
N THR A 180 -0.71 -8.59 -9.80
CA THR A 180 -1.93 -8.49 -9.01
C THR A 180 -2.73 -9.79 -9.06
N TYR A 181 -3.52 -10.03 -8.02
CA TYR A 181 -4.35 -11.22 -7.84
C TYR A 181 -5.81 -10.96 -8.18
N GLU A 182 -6.62 -12.03 -8.22
CA GLU A 182 -8.05 -11.94 -8.49
C GLU A 182 -8.75 -10.96 -7.53
N GLY A 183 -9.54 -10.03 -8.07
CA GLY A 183 -10.21 -8.97 -7.32
C GLY A 183 -9.30 -7.79 -6.90
N GLU A 184 -7.98 -7.92 -7.02
CA GLU A 184 -7.04 -6.90 -6.56
C GLU A 184 -7.04 -5.67 -7.50
N THR A 185 -7.16 -5.89 -8.81
CA THR A 185 -7.24 -4.80 -9.79
C THR A 185 -8.45 -3.92 -9.52
N GLU A 186 -9.61 -4.51 -9.29
CA GLU A 186 -10.86 -3.84 -8.92
C GLU A 186 -10.70 -3.07 -7.60
N ALA A 187 -10.06 -3.68 -6.59
CA ALA A 187 -9.75 -2.99 -5.34
C ALA A 187 -8.80 -1.79 -5.53
N TRP A 188 -7.84 -1.87 -6.45
CA TRP A 188 -7.03 -0.73 -6.84
C TRP A 188 -7.85 0.35 -7.54
N LYS A 189 -8.80 0.00 -8.42
CA LYS A 189 -9.73 0.97 -9.03
C LYS A 189 -10.57 1.71 -7.97
N GLN A 190 -10.95 1.05 -6.88
CA GLN A 190 -11.60 1.70 -5.73
C GLN A 190 -10.63 2.59 -4.91
N LEU A 191 -9.38 2.18 -4.75
CA LEU A 191 -8.39 2.87 -3.91
C LEU A 191 -7.78 4.11 -4.57
N ILE A 192 -7.54 4.08 -5.88
CA ILE A 192 -6.89 5.17 -6.63
C ILE A 192 -7.63 6.51 -6.46
N PRO A 193 -8.97 6.61 -6.59
CA PRO A 193 -9.69 7.84 -6.32
C PRO A 193 -9.42 8.41 -4.93
N ALA A 194 -9.42 7.54 -3.90
CA ALA A 194 -9.17 7.97 -2.53
C ALA A 194 -7.75 8.55 -2.39
N PHE A 195 -6.74 7.93 -2.99
CA PHE A 195 -5.37 8.46 -2.98
C PHE A 195 -5.16 9.71 -3.85
N VAL A 196 -5.94 9.90 -4.91
CA VAL A 196 -5.93 11.12 -5.73
C VAL A 196 -6.59 12.28 -4.99
N GLU A 197 -7.82 12.08 -4.48
CA GLU A 197 -8.54 13.12 -3.73
C GLU A 197 -7.79 13.50 -2.45
N ARG A 198 -7.06 12.56 -1.85
CA ARG A 198 -6.23 12.78 -0.65
C ARG A 198 -5.23 13.92 -0.80
N CYS A 199 -4.60 14.07 -1.97
CA CYS A 199 -3.55 15.05 -2.20
C CYS A 199 -3.95 16.15 -3.19
N ARG A 200 -5.24 16.27 -3.47
CA ARG A 200 -5.77 17.23 -4.42
C ARG A 200 -5.55 18.66 -3.93
N THR A 201 -4.95 19.49 -4.78
CA THR A 201 -4.75 20.95 -4.60
C THR A 201 -5.55 21.77 -5.61
N TRP A 202 -6.15 21.11 -6.60
CA TRP A 202 -6.92 21.69 -7.70
C TRP A 202 -8.41 21.43 -7.53
N THR A 203 -9.24 22.29 -8.10
CA THR A 203 -10.71 22.16 -8.00
C THR A 203 -11.26 21.22 -9.07
N HIS A 204 -12.38 20.55 -8.75
CA HIS A 204 -13.18 19.86 -9.76
C HIS A 204 -13.75 20.88 -10.75
N LYS A 205 -13.84 20.48 -12.02
CA LYS A 205 -14.42 21.30 -13.09
C LYS A 205 -15.95 21.19 -13.07
N PRO A 206 -16.69 22.15 -13.65
CA PRO A 206 -18.16 22.06 -13.73
C PRO A 206 -18.67 20.80 -14.44
N ASN A 207 -17.91 20.25 -15.38
CA ASN A 207 -18.21 19.01 -16.10
C ASN A 207 -17.52 17.77 -15.50
N CYS A 208 -17.19 17.79 -14.21
CA CYS A 208 -16.54 16.67 -13.53
C CYS A 208 -17.41 15.41 -13.63
N GLU A 209 -16.79 14.31 -14.03
CA GLU A 209 -17.44 13.02 -14.24
C GLU A 209 -18.01 12.44 -12.93
N TYR A 210 -17.35 12.70 -11.79
CA TYR A 210 -17.89 12.30 -10.48
C TYR A 210 -19.19 13.03 -10.15
N VAL A 211 -19.30 14.31 -10.53
CA VAL A 211 -20.51 15.12 -10.27
C VAL A 211 -21.64 14.68 -11.20
N SER A 212 -21.35 14.50 -12.49
CA SER A 212 -22.36 14.12 -13.48
C SER A 212 -22.92 12.71 -13.26
N THR A 213 -22.08 11.78 -12.82
CA THR A 213 -22.48 10.39 -12.57
C THR A 213 -22.92 10.12 -11.14
N GLY A 214 -22.55 10.99 -10.19
CA GLY A 214 -22.76 10.77 -8.76
C GLY A 214 -21.99 9.57 -8.20
N LYS A 215 -20.95 9.11 -8.89
CA LYS A 215 -20.26 7.84 -8.62
C LYS A 215 -18.75 8.02 -8.48
N VAL A 216 -18.16 7.40 -7.47
CA VAL A 216 -16.70 7.26 -7.28
C VAL A 216 -16.41 5.85 -6.74
N PRO A 217 -15.53 5.04 -7.38
CA PRO A 217 -14.86 5.27 -8.66
C PRO A 217 -15.87 5.37 -9.83
N LEU A 218 -15.45 5.97 -10.96
CA LEU A 218 -16.28 5.97 -12.19
C LEU A 218 -16.57 4.55 -12.66
N THR A 219 -15.57 3.68 -12.57
CA THR A 219 -15.58 2.31 -13.04
C THR A 219 -14.59 1.46 -12.24
N GLU A 220 -14.85 0.17 -12.16
CA GLU A 220 -13.94 -0.84 -11.63
C GLU A 220 -13.49 -1.81 -12.74
N GLU A 221 -13.97 -1.60 -13.96
CA GLU A 221 -13.65 -2.42 -15.13
C GLU A 221 -12.19 -2.26 -15.54
N PHE A 222 -11.64 -3.33 -16.09
CA PHE A 222 -10.29 -3.36 -16.67
C PHE A 222 -10.20 -2.46 -17.91
N ASP A 223 -9.04 -1.84 -18.15
CA ASP A 223 -8.78 -0.90 -19.26
C ASP A 223 -9.64 0.39 -19.25
N GLU A 224 -10.39 0.61 -18.18
CA GLU A 224 -11.21 1.79 -17.97
C GLU A 224 -10.64 2.71 -16.86
N VAL A 225 -11.01 3.99 -16.91
CA VAL A 225 -10.41 5.02 -16.03
C VAL A 225 -11.27 5.23 -14.77
N PRO A 226 -10.78 4.90 -13.55
CA PRO A 226 -11.58 4.98 -12.33
C PRO A 226 -11.76 6.41 -11.79
N ILE A 227 -10.97 7.36 -12.28
CA ILE A 227 -10.87 8.74 -11.77
C ILE A 227 -11.38 9.78 -12.75
N CYS A 228 -11.90 10.89 -12.22
CA CYS A 228 -12.30 12.04 -13.02
C CYS A 228 -11.11 12.68 -13.76
N SER A 229 -11.36 13.35 -14.88
CA SER A 229 -10.32 14.01 -15.68
C SER A 229 -9.85 15.35 -15.10
N CYS A 230 -10.45 15.83 -14.01
CA CYS A 230 -10.16 17.15 -13.43
C CYS A 230 -8.69 17.32 -13.00
N GLY A 231 -8.05 16.25 -12.55
CA GLY A 231 -6.65 16.27 -12.10
C GLY A 231 -5.62 15.96 -13.17
N ARG A 232 -6.04 15.68 -14.40
CA ARG A 232 -5.13 15.32 -15.48
C ARG A 232 -4.18 16.47 -15.81
N GLY A 233 -2.87 16.21 -15.79
CA GLY A 233 -1.84 17.20 -16.08
C GLY A 233 -1.71 18.32 -15.05
N LYS A 234 -2.23 18.13 -13.83
CA LYS A 234 -2.05 19.06 -12.71
C LYS A 234 -0.85 18.65 -11.86
N ASP A 235 -0.12 19.65 -11.36
CA ASP A 235 1.03 19.50 -10.45
C ASP A 235 2.12 18.53 -10.94
N VAL A 236 2.42 18.57 -12.25
CA VAL A 236 3.31 17.62 -12.91
C VAL A 236 4.80 17.99 -12.90
N ASP A 237 5.18 19.06 -12.20
CA ASP A 237 6.57 19.52 -12.14
C ASP A 237 7.53 18.45 -11.59
N GLY A 238 7.04 17.63 -10.64
CA GLY A 238 7.80 16.51 -10.07
C GLY A 238 8.08 15.38 -11.07
N LEU A 239 7.27 15.26 -12.13
CA LEU A 239 7.47 14.33 -13.26
C LEU A 239 8.56 14.84 -14.23
N MET A 240 8.81 16.15 -14.24
CA MET A 240 9.72 16.83 -15.18
C MET A 240 11.15 17.00 -14.62
N LYS A 241 11.45 16.44 -13.43
CA LYS A 241 12.81 16.48 -12.85
C LYS A 241 13.81 15.82 -13.83
N ARG A 242 15.01 16.41 -13.97
CA ARG A 242 15.99 16.07 -15.03
C ARG A 242 16.40 14.59 -15.10
N GLU A 243 16.33 13.86 -13.99
CA GLU A 243 16.63 12.41 -13.93
C GLU A 243 15.53 11.54 -14.58
N MET A 244 14.37 12.13 -14.90
CA MET A 244 13.14 11.48 -15.34
C MET A 244 12.68 11.97 -16.72
N GLY A 245 13.54 12.59 -17.52
CA GLY A 245 13.15 13.36 -18.72
C GLY A 245 12.22 12.65 -19.72
N MET A 246 12.24 11.31 -19.81
CA MET A 246 11.33 10.56 -20.66
C MET A 246 9.88 10.49 -20.15
N TRP A 247 9.64 10.82 -18.87
CA TRP A 247 8.31 10.82 -18.26
C TRP A 247 7.48 12.04 -18.68
N GLY A 248 8.12 13.10 -19.17
CA GLY A 248 7.43 14.33 -19.58
C GLY A 248 6.39 14.11 -20.69
N ASP A 249 6.58 13.10 -21.55
CA ASP A 249 5.60 12.73 -22.57
C ASP A 249 4.27 12.24 -21.98
N PHE A 250 4.25 11.82 -20.71
CA PHE A 250 3.06 11.37 -20.00
C PHE A 250 2.45 12.47 -19.12
N ALA A 251 3.12 13.62 -18.94
CA ALA A 251 2.66 14.71 -18.08
C ALA A 251 1.21 15.14 -18.36
N PRO A 252 0.75 15.28 -19.63
CA PRO A 252 -0.64 15.66 -19.91
C PRO A 252 -1.69 14.62 -19.52
N TYR A 253 -1.27 13.38 -19.23
CA TYR A 253 -2.16 12.24 -19.09
C TYR A 253 -2.23 11.66 -17.68
N VAL A 254 -1.30 12.03 -16.80
CA VAL A 254 -1.23 11.57 -15.42
C VAL A 254 -2.06 12.43 -14.45
N THR A 255 -2.35 11.87 -13.29
CA THR A 255 -2.90 12.60 -12.13
C THR A 255 -2.03 12.36 -10.91
N ARG A 256 -1.74 13.40 -10.10
CA ARG A 256 -0.96 13.26 -8.86
C ARG A 256 -1.69 12.37 -7.85
N ILE A 257 -0.96 11.49 -7.17
CA ILE A 257 -1.50 10.48 -6.25
C ILE A 257 -0.63 10.35 -4.99
N ALA A 258 -1.26 10.16 -3.83
CA ALA A 258 -0.61 9.97 -2.53
C ALA A 258 -0.78 8.54 -1.98
N ILE A 259 0.13 7.63 -2.36
CA ILE A 259 0.07 6.21 -1.95
C ILE A 259 0.73 6.05 -0.58
N SER A 260 0.03 5.48 0.41
CA SER A 260 0.61 5.17 1.72
C SER A 260 0.33 3.74 2.15
N PRO A 261 1.07 3.19 3.13
CA PRO A 261 0.73 1.91 3.72
C PRO A 261 -0.68 1.93 4.33
N LEU A 262 -1.39 0.81 4.22
CA LEU A 262 -2.67 0.60 4.89
C LEU A 262 -2.44 -0.31 6.10
N PHE A 263 -2.66 0.21 7.30
CA PHE A 263 -2.43 -0.55 8.54
C PHE A 263 -3.67 -1.32 8.94
N ALA A 264 -3.47 -2.55 9.43
CA ALA A 264 -4.48 -3.28 10.15
C ALA A 264 -4.95 -2.51 11.39
N VAL A 265 -6.21 -2.72 11.76
CA VAL A 265 -6.87 -1.98 12.82
C VAL A 265 -7.04 -2.87 14.05
N SER A 266 -6.54 -2.43 15.21
CA SER A 266 -6.33 -3.30 16.38
C SER A 266 -7.61 -3.77 17.06
N TYR A 267 -8.71 -3.04 16.88
CA TYR A 267 -10.03 -3.45 17.38
C TYR A 267 -10.77 -4.39 16.42
N LEU A 268 -10.31 -4.53 15.16
CA LEU A 268 -10.86 -5.49 14.20
C LEU A 268 -10.05 -6.79 14.15
N GLU A 269 -8.73 -6.69 14.28
CA GLU A 269 -7.82 -7.81 14.13
C GLU A 269 -6.64 -7.77 15.10
N ALA A 270 -6.10 -8.95 15.44
CA ALA A 270 -4.87 -9.04 16.21
C ALA A 270 -3.67 -8.55 15.38
N ILE A 271 -3.14 -7.36 15.69
CA ILE A 271 -1.94 -6.83 15.03
C ILE A 271 -0.67 -7.44 15.63
N VAL A 272 -0.61 -7.60 16.95
CA VAL A 272 0.53 -8.26 17.60
C VAL A 272 0.30 -9.77 17.65
N ARG A 273 1.37 -10.57 17.50
CA ARG A 273 1.26 -12.03 17.73
C ARG A 273 0.62 -12.28 19.09
N ASP A 274 -0.49 -13.01 19.05
CA ASP A 274 -1.21 -13.46 20.24
C ASP A 274 -0.21 -13.98 21.29
N PRO A 275 -0.19 -13.39 22.50
CA PRO A 275 0.63 -13.86 23.60
C PRO A 275 0.48 -15.37 23.88
N GLU A 276 -0.69 -15.95 23.66
CA GLU A 276 -0.96 -17.38 23.88
C GLU A 276 -0.45 -18.27 22.74
N ALA A 277 -0.31 -17.72 21.53
CA ALA A 277 0.39 -18.35 20.41
C ALA A 277 1.92 -18.42 20.61
N ARG A 278 2.48 -17.73 21.62
CA ARG A 278 3.92 -17.80 21.91
C ARG A 278 4.31 -19.23 22.30
N ARG A 279 5.46 -19.66 21.78
CA ARG A 279 6.04 -20.98 22.04
C ARG A 279 7.43 -20.85 22.62
N CYS A 280 7.82 -21.84 23.42
CA CYS A 280 9.17 -21.93 23.95
C CYS A 280 10.20 -22.00 22.82
N PHE A 281 11.30 -21.23 22.93
CA PHE A 281 12.40 -21.27 21.98
C PHE A 281 13.03 -22.67 21.89
N VAL A 282 13.07 -23.40 23.01
CA VAL A 282 13.76 -24.69 23.12
C VAL A 282 12.87 -25.87 22.71
N CYS A 283 11.70 -26.01 23.34
CA CYS A 283 10.86 -27.20 23.15
C CYS A 283 9.62 -26.95 22.28
N ARG A 284 9.41 -25.72 21.79
CA ARG A 284 8.22 -25.31 21.04
C ARG A 284 6.87 -25.53 21.75
N GLY A 285 6.86 -25.92 23.04
CA GLY A 285 5.66 -26.08 23.84
C GLY A 285 5.05 -24.77 24.33
N LYS A 286 3.80 -24.85 24.83
CA LYS A 286 3.10 -23.76 25.53
C LYS A 286 3.72 -23.51 26.92
N GLY A 287 3.52 -22.31 27.45
CA GLY A 287 3.93 -21.98 28.81
C GLY A 287 3.07 -22.69 29.85
N LYS A 288 3.65 -23.10 30.98
CA LYS A 288 2.93 -23.65 32.13
C LYS A 288 3.30 -22.81 33.36
N PRO A 289 2.50 -21.81 33.80
CA PRO A 289 1.19 -21.36 33.27
C PRO A 289 1.28 -20.34 32.13
N ARG A 290 2.43 -19.67 31.93
CA ARG A 290 2.66 -18.71 30.84
C ARG A 290 4.08 -18.77 30.32
N ILE A 291 4.29 -18.33 29.08
CA ILE A 291 5.63 -18.19 28.50
C ILE A 291 6.33 -17.00 29.19
N LYS A 292 7.55 -17.21 29.69
CA LYS A 292 8.40 -16.16 30.27
C LYS A 292 9.38 -15.63 29.20
N THR A 293 9.58 -14.32 29.17
CA THR A 293 10.58 -13.67 28.30
C THR A 293 11.91 -13.57 29.05
N CYS A 294 13.05 -13.66 28.36
CA CYS A 294 14.35 -13.37 28.98
C CYS A 294 14.34 -11.94 29.56
N ALA A 295 14.58 -11.82 30.87
CA ALA A 295 14.52 -10.53 31.57
C ALA A 295 15.54 -9.50 31.06
N LYS A 296 16.70 -9.98 30.57
CA LYS A 296 17.78 -9.12 30.07
C LYS A 296 17.50 -8.58 28.67
N CYS A 297 17.40 -9.46 27.67
CA CYS A 297 17.30 -9.03 26.27
C CYS A 297 15.88 -8.87 25.73
N LYS A 298 14.86 -9.42 26.42
CA LYS A 298 13.44 -9.47 25.99
C LYS A 298 13.19 -10.11 24.59
N LYS A 299 14.21 -10.68 23.94
CA LYS A 299 14.14 -11.23 22.56
C LYS A 299 13.76 -12.72 22.50
N VAL A 300 14.19 -13.52 23.48
CA VAL A 300 13.89 -14.96 23.56
C VAL A 300 12.90 -15.30 24.65
N ARG A 301 12.22 -16.43 24.52
CA ARG A 301 11.08 -16.83 25.35
C ARG A 301 11.14 -18.31 25.72
N TYR A 302 10.77 -18.65 26.94
CA TYR A 302 10.86 -20.00 27.48
C TYR A 302 9.56 -20.40 28.20
N CYS A 303 9.17 -21.67 28.13
CA CYS A 303 8.01 -22.17 28.88
C CYS A 303 8.31 -22.42 30.36
N SER A 304 9.59 -22.55 30.73
CA SER A 304 10.06 -22.79 32.09
C SER A 304 11.53 -22.38 32.23
N GLU A 305 11.98 -22.24 33.47
CA GLU A 305 13.40 -22.00 33.79
C GLU A 305 14.30 -23.16 33.36
N VAL A 306 13.77 -24.38 33.31
CA VAL A 306 14.49 -25.56 32.79
C VAL A 306 14.88 -25.34 31.33
N CYS A 307 13.92 -24.90 30.50
CA CYS A 307 14.23 -24.58 29.10
C CYS A 307 15.19 -23.39 28.98
N GLN A 308 15.04 -22.36 29.81
CA GLN A 308 15.97 -21.23 29.82
C GLN A 308 17.40 -21.65 30.17
N LYS A 309 17.59 -22.47 31.22
CA LYS A 309 18.90 -23.00 31.62
C LYS A 309 19.51 -23.88 30.53
N LYS A 310 18.70 -24.71 29.86
CA LYS A 310 19.15 -25.56 28.75
C LYS A 310 19.70 -24.75 27.57
N ASP A 311 19.11 -23.60 27.27
CA ASP A 311 19.57 -22.70 26.20
C ASP A 311 20.69 -21.76 26.64
N TRP A 312 20.87 -21.54 27.95
CA TRP A 312 21.70 -20.47 28.49
C TRP A 312 23.15 -20.48 28.00
N GLN A 313 23.78 -21.66 27.86
CA GLN A 313 25.17 -21.75 27.38
C GLN A 313 25.37 -21.16 25.98
N LYS A 314 24.34 -21.27 25.12
CA LYS A 314 24.33 -20.68 23.78
C LYS A 314 23.83 -19.23 23.84
N HIS A 315 22.70 -19.01 24.49
CA HIS A 315 22.05 -17.70 24.54
C HIS A 315 22.90 -16.61 25.21
N LYS A 316 23.66 -16.94 26.28
CA LYS A 316 24.47 -15.96 27.03
C LYS A 316 25.46 -15.19 26.14
N LYS A 317 25.95 -15.82 25.07
CA LYS A 317 26.90 -15.22 24.11
C LYS A 317 26.28 -14.09 23.28
N VAL A 318 24.95 -14.12 23.09
CA VAL A 318 24.20 -13.16 22.26
C VAL A 318 23.19 -12.33 23.05
N CYS A 319 23.08 -12.56 24.37
CA CYS A 319 22.12 -11.88 25.24
C CYS A 319 22.60 -10.47 25.62
N LYS A 320 22.12 -9.47 24.87
CA LYS A 320 22.35 -8.03 25.10
C LYS A 320 21.03 -7.34 25.42
N ALA A 321 21.07 -6.35 26.32
CA ALA A 321 19.91 -5.50 26.66
C ALA A 321 19.38 -4.79 25.41
#